data_AF-A0A938ZFJ5-F1
#
_entry.id   AF-A0A938ZFJ5-F1
#
_cell.length_a   1.000
_cell.length_b   1.000
_cell.length_c   1.000
_cell.angle_alpha   90.00
_cell.angle_beta   90.00
_cell.angle_gamma   90.00
#
_symmetry.space_group_name_H-M   'P 1'
#
loop_
_entity.id
_entity.type
_entity.pdbx_description
1 polymer ?
#
loop_
_entity_poly.entity_id
_entity_poly.type
_entity_poly.pdbx_seq_one_letter_code
_entity_poly.pdbx_strand_id
1 'polypeptide(L)'
;MDKNNFEAFTNLPALKKNAIQLCGQEFIDSLTQKGLYAKDSEFWEEVNKKLNICDDAYEIKQAREQAQREQLFLEKKAKEQAETQRLLTNKK
;
A
#
# COMPACT_ATOMS: atom_id res chain seq x y z
N MET A 1 -5.14 -2.04 -14.63
CA MET A 1 -4.31 -1.73 -13.44
C MET A 1 -4.99 -0.67 -12.60
N ASP A 2 -5.14 -0.92 -11.30
CA ASP A 2 -5.91 -0.04 -10.42
C ASP A 2 -5.10 1.11 -9.84
N LYS A 3 -5.80 2.22 -9.55
CA LYS A 3 -5.29 3.36 -8.75
C LYS A 3 -4.74 2.92 -7.38
N ASN A 4 -5.18 1.77 -6.88
CA ASN A 4 -4.74 1.21 -5.60
C ASN A 4 -3.26 0.81 -5.63
N ASN A 5 -2.72 0.41 -6.79
CA ASN A 5 -1.30 0.08 -6.93
C ASN A 5 -0.40 1.31 -6.80
N PHE A 6 -0.85 2.44 -7.35
CA PHE A 6 -0.19 3.73 -7.16
C PHE A 6 -0.10 4.06 -5.66
N GLU A 7 -1.22 3.98 -4.94
CA GLU A 7 -1.27 4.29 -3.51
C GLU A 7 -0.47 3.28 -2.67
N ALA A 8 -0.50 2.01 -3.04
CA ALA A 8 0.24 0.96 -2.35
C ALA A 8 1.75 1.14 -2.49
N PHE A 9 2.22 1.45 -3.70
CA PHE A 9 3.64 1.60 -3.98
C PHE A 9 4.21 2.92 -3.48
N THR A 10 3.50 4.03 -3.73
CA THR A 10 4.00 5.38 -3.40
C THR A 10 3.65 5.82 -1.98
N ASN A 11 2.68 5.17 -1.34
CA ASN A 11 2.04 5.63 -0.09
C ASN A 11 1.43 7.04 -0.17
N LEU A 12 1.15 7.52 -1.39
CA LEU A 12 0.48 8.79 -1.64
C LEU A 12 -0.93 8.53 -2.17
N PRO A 13 -1.93 9.37 -1.84
CA PRO A 13 -3.25 9.27 -2.43
C PRO A 13 -3.22 9.38 -3.96
N ALA A 14 -4.10 8.66 -4.65
CA ALA A 14 -4.23 8.70 -6.11
C ALA A 14 -4.87 10.02 -6.59
N LEU A 15 -4.09 11.11 -6.55
CA LEU A 15 -4.48 12.45 -6.97
C LEU A 15 -3.61 12.93 -8.13
N LYS A 16 -4.20 13.67 -9.08
CA LYS A 16 -3.47 14.23 -10.24
C LYS A 16 -2.20 14.98 -9.82
N LYS A 17 -2.25 15.77 -8.75
CA LYS A 17 -1.08 16.51 -8.22
C LYS A 17 0.09 15.59 -7.82
N ASN A 18 -0.20 14.42 -7.25
CA ASN A 18 0.82 13.46 -6.83
C ASN A 18 1.39 12.72 -8.04
N ALA A 19 0.54 12.41 -9.03
CA ALA A 19 1.00 11.85 -10.31
C ALA A 19 1.90 12.85 -11.07
N ILE A 20 1.56 14.14 -11.09
CA ILE A 20 2.41 15.22 -11.65
C ILE A 20 3.75 15.28 -10.92
N GLN A 21 3.74 15.24 -9.59
CA GLN A 21 4.97 15.31 -8.79
C GLN A 21 5.93 14.15 -9.09
N LEU A 22 5.42 12.95 -9.36
CA LEU A 22 6.23 11.76 -9.59
C LEU A 22 6.58 11.53 -11.08
N CYS A 23 5.66 11.80 -11.99
CA CYS A 23 5.84 11.53 -13.43
C CYS A 23 6.22 12.76 -14.25
N GLY A 24 6.10 13.96 -13.67
CA GLY A 24 6.29 15.23 -14.35
C GLY A 24 5.01 15.77 -15.02
N GLN A 25 4.91 17.10 -15.12
CA GLN A 25 3.78 17.81 -15.72
C GLN A 25 3.60 17.45 -17.20
N GLU A 26 4.69 17.41 -17.97
CA GLU A 26 4.66 17.12 -19.42
C GLU A 26 4.04 15.76 -19.73
N PHE A 27 4.35 14.73 -18.92
CA PHE A 27 3.76 13.42 -19.09
C PHE A 27 2.26 13.42 -18.83
N ILE A 28 1.82 14.05 -17.74
CA ILE A 28 0.40 14.13 -17.38
C ILE A 28 -0.40 14.95 -18.39
N ASP A 29 0.21 16.00 -18.95
CA ASP A 29 -0.40 16.80 -20.01
C ASP A 29 -0.53 15.98 -21.30
N SER A 30 0.46 15.14 -21.63
CA SER A 30 0.36 14.23 -22.79
C SER A 30 -0.80 13.23 -22.66
N LEU A 31 -1.08 12.74 -21.45
CA LEU A 31 -2.26 11.89 -21.18
C LEU A 31 -3.56 12.68 -21.30
N THR A 32 -3.57 13.90 -20.78
CA THR A 32 -4.73 14.80 -20.86
C THR A 32 -5.06 15.16 -22.32
N GLN A 33 -4.05 15.39 -23.17
CA GLN A 33 -4.22 15.62 -24.61
C GLN A 33 -4.80 14.42 -25.35
N LYS A 34 -4.56 13.20 -24.85
CA LYS A 34 -5.18 11.96 -25.35
C LYS A 34 -6.60 11.76 -24.82
N GLY A 35 -7.11 12.66 -23.99
CA GLY A 35 -8.43 12.56 -23.35
C GLY A 35 -8.48 11.65 -22.13
N LEU A 36 -7.31 11.28 -21.57
CA LEU A 36 -7.23 10.47 -20.34
C LEU A 36 -7.08 11.40 -19.13
N TYR A 37 -8.02 11.31 -18.20
CA TYR A 37 -8.07 12.14 -17.00
C TYR A 37 -7.96 11.30 -15.74
N ALA A 38 -7.61 11.93 -14.61
CA ALA A 38 -7.42 11.23 -13.32
C ALA A 38 -8.67 10.53 -12.76
N LYS A 39 -9.85 10.74 -13.36
CA LYS A 39 -11.09 10.01 -13.05
C LYS A 39 -11.17 8.66 -13.76
N ASP A 40 -10.40 8.49 -14.85
CA ASP A 40 -10.42 7.33 -15.72
C ASP A 40 -9.40 6.31 -15.23
N SER A 41 -9.77 5.03 -15.25
CA SER A 41 -8.85 3.96 -14.82
C SER A 41 -7.61 3.90 -15.71
N GLU A 42 -7.78 4.06 -17.02
CA GLU A 42 -6.70 4.06 -18.02
C GLU A 42 -5.61 5.11 -17.75
N PHE A 43 -5.96 6.26 -17.15
CA PHE A 43 -4.97 7.24 -16.73
C PHE A 43 -4.01 6.67 -15.69
N TRP A 44 -4.54 5.95 -14.70
CA TRP A 44 -3.74 5.36 -13.63
C TRP A 44 -2.94 4.15 -14.11
N GLU A 45 -3.41 3.44 -15.14
CA GLU A 45 -2.63 2.40 -15.81
C GLU A 45 -1.36 2.97 -16.44
N GLU A 46 -1.48 4.06 -17.19
CA GLU A 46 -0.32 4.70 -17.84
C GLU A 46 0.64 5.31 -16.81
N VAL A 47 0.11 5.90 -15.74
CA VAL A 47 0.93 6.40 -14.62
C VAL A 47 1.67 5.25 -13.93
N ASN A 48 0.99 4.13 -13.64
CA ASN A 48 1.62 2.97 -13.01
C ASN A 48 2.73 2.38 -13.89
N LYS A 49 2.47 2.24 -15.20
CA LYS A 49 3.50 1.80 -16.17
C LYS A 49 4.69 2.76 -16.21
N LYS A 50 4.46 4.07 -16.24
CA LYS A 50 5.52 5.08 -16.25
C LYS A 50 6.42 4.99 -15.00
N LEU A 51 5.83 4.65 -13.86
CA LEU A 51 6.52 4.45 -12.59
C LEU A 51 7.07 3.03 -12.39
N ASN A 52 6.89 2.13 -13.36
CA ASN A 52 7.24 0.70 -13.26
C ASN A 52 6.63 0.02 -12.01
N ILE A 53 5.40 0.38 -11.67
CA ILE A 53 4.66 -0.23 -10.57
C ILE A 53 4.14 -1.59 -11.03
N CYS A 54 4.41 -2.62 -10.24
CA CYS A 54 3.92 -3.98 -10.48
C CYS A 54 2.40 -4.05 -10.34
N ASP A 55 1.74 -4.88 -11.16
CA ASP A 55 0.30 -5.12 -11.11
C ASP A 55 -0.19 -5.64 -9.76
N ASP A 56 0.67 -6.36 -9.03
CA ASP A 56 0.32 -6.97 -7.75
C ASP A 56 0.70 -6.09 -6.54
N ALA A 57 1.10 -4.82 -6.77
CA ALA A 57 1.63 -3.95 -5.71
C ALA A 57 0.67 -3.78 -4.52
N TYR A 58 -0.64 -3.68 -4.80
CA TYR A 58 -1.67 -3.61 -3.77
C TYR A 58 -1.78 -4.91 -2.96
N GLU A 59 -1.80 -6.06 -3.63
CA GLU A 59 -1.89 -7.38 -2.98
C GLU A 59 -0.65 -7.67 -2.14
N ILE A 60 0.54 -7.33 -2.64
CA ILE A 60 1.81 -7.43 -1.89
C ILE A 60 1.75 -6.59 -0.61
N LYS A 61 1.22 -5.37 -0.69
CA LYS A 61 1.08 -4.51 0.50
C LYS A 61 0.09 -5.11 1.50
N GLN A 62 -1.09 -5.53 1.05
CA GLN A 62 -2.09 -6.17 1.92
C GLN A 62 -1.54 -7.42 2.63
N ALA A 63 -0.83 -8.29 1.89
CA ALA A 63 -0.21 -9.49 2.46
C ALA A 63 0.82 -9.14 3.55
N ARG A 64 1.64 -8.10 3.35
CA ARG A 64 2.59 -7.62 4.37
C ARG A 64 1.89 -7.08 5.61
N GLU A 65 0.85 -6.27 5.44
CA GLU A 65 0.08 -5.72 6.56
C GLU A 65 -0.61 -6.83 7.37
N GLN A 66 -1.17 -7.83 6.70
CA GLN A 66 -1.78 -8.99 7.34
C GLN A 66 -0.75 -9.82 8.14
N ALA A 67 0.41 -10.11 7.54
CA ALA A 67 1.48 -10.83 8.22
C ALA A 67 1.99 -10.08 9.46
N GLN A 68 2.13 -8.75 9.40
CA GLN A 68 2.52 -7.94 10.56
C GLN A 68 1.47 -7.98 11.67
N ARG A 69 0.19 -7.89 11.33
CA ARG A 69 -0.89 -8.00 12.33
C ARG A 69 -0.90 -9.37 13.01
N GLU A 70 -0.70 -10.44 12.25
CA GLU A 70 -0.63 -11.80 12.80
C GLU A 70 0.57 -11.97 13.74
N GLN A 71 1.75 -11.46 13.34
CA GLN A 71 2.94 -11.48 14.20
C GLN A 71 2.71 -10.74 15.52
N LEU A 72 2.12 -9.53 15.47
CA LEU A 72 1.81 -8.75 16.68
C LEU A 72 0.79 -9.48 17.58
N PHE A 73 -0.20 -10.15 16.99
CA PHE A 73 -1.17 -10.93 17.74
C PHE A 73 -0.52 -12.13 18.45
N LEU A 74 0.35 -12.87 17.75
CA LEU A 74 1.09 -13.99 18.33
C LEU A 74 2.04 -13.53 19.44
N GLU A 75 2.73 -12.41 19.26
CA GLU A 75 3.61 -11.83 20.28
C GLU A 75 2.83 -11.44 21.54
N LYS A 76 1.67 -10.78 21.40
CA LYS A 76 0.80 -10.45 22.53
C LYS A 76 0.35 -11.70 23.28
N LYS A 77 -0.15 -12.70 22.55
CA LYS A 77 -0.59 -13.97 23.13
C LYS A 77 0.54 -14.67 23.89
N ALA A 78 1.75 -14.68 23.34
CA ALA A 78 2.92 -15.27 23.99
C ALA A 78 3.30 -14.52 25.29
N LYS A 79 3.23 -13.18 25.28
CA LYS A 79 3.48 -12.35 26.48
C LYS A 79 2.44 -12.61 27.58
N GLU A 80 1.16 -12.67 27.23
CA GLU A 80 0.07 -12.97 28.17
C GLU A 80 0.22 -14.35 28.80
N GLN A 81 0.59 -15.36 28.00
CA GLN A 81 0.85 -16.70 28.50
C GLN A 81 2.05 -16.74 29.45
N ALA A 82 3.15 -16.06 29.10
CA ALA A 82 4.33 -15.97 29.96
C ALA A 82 4.04 -15.25 31.29
N GLU A 83 3.26 -14.17 31.26
CA GLU A 83 2.86 -13.44 32.46
C GLU A 83 1.96 -14.30 33.38
N THR A 84 0.97 -14.99 32.81
CA THR A 84 0.10 -15.91 33.55
C THR A 84 0.92 -17.00 34.23
N GLN A 85 1.90 -17.58 33.53
CA GLN A 85 2.79 -18.58 34.13
C GLN A 85 3.63 -18.00 35.28
N ARG A 86 4.21 -16.81 35.13
CA ARG A 86 4.96 -16.14 36.20
C ARG A 86 4.12 -15.92 37.46
N LEU A 87 2.87 -15.49 37.29
CA LEU A 87 1.93 -15.25 38.39
C LEU A 87 1.52 -16.55 39.10
N LEU A 88 1.35 -17.65 38.35
CA LEU A 88 1.05 -18.97 38.93
C LEU A 88 2.24 -19.54 39.70
N THR A 89 3.46 -19.37 39.19
CA THR A 89 4.68 -19.88 39.85
C THR A 89 5.04 -19.10 41.12
N ASN A 90 4.74 -17.79 41.19
CA ASN A 90 4.94 -16.98 42.40
C ASN A 90 3.87 -17.20 43.50
N LYS A 91 2.79 -17.95 43.20
CA LYS A 91 1.74 -18.29 44.17
C LYS A 91 1.94 -19.65 44.85
N LYS A 92 3.04 -20.35 44.57
CA LYS A 92 3.50 -21.54 45.29
C LYS A 92 4.62 -21.18 46.25
#